data_AF-R8H4Z2-F1
#
_entry.id   AF-R8H4Z2-F1
#
_cell.length_a   1.000
_cell.length_b   1.000
_cell.length_c   1.000
_cell.angle_alpha   90.00
_cell.angle_beta   90.00
_cell.angle_gamma   90.00
#
_symmetry.space_group_name_H-M   'P 1'
#
loop_
_entity.id
_entity.type
_entity.pdbx_description
1 polymer ?
#
loop_
_entity_poly.entity_id
_entity_poly.type
_entity_poly.pdbx_seq_one_letter_code
_entity_poly.pdbx_strand_id
1 'polypeptide(L)' 'MQEQKYLVIHHSGFGAANVYEFETKDAVQEQVTQLIENGESPGSIRITKEIPVNIQVKVDVEF' A
#
# COMPACT_ATOMS: atom_id res chain seq x y z
N MET A 1 -14.33 6.45 12.50
CA MET A 1 -12.86 6.36 12.62
C MET A 1 -12.36 6.06 11.22
N GLN A 2 -11.36 6.78 10.69
CA GLN A 2 -10.75 6.37 9.42
C GLN A 2 -10.08 5.02 9.67
N GLU A 3 -10.57 3.98 9.02
CA GLU A 3 -10.01 2.64 9.14
C GLU A 3 -8.61 2.66 8.55
N GLN A 4 -7.62 2.25 9.35
CA GLN A 4 -6.22 2.22 8.94
C GLN A 4 -6.04 1.14 7.88
N LYS A 5 -5.77 1.54 6.64
CA LYS A 5 -5.51 0.61 5.55
C LYS A 5 -4.07 0.09 5.56
N TYR A 6 -3.91 -1.10 5.01
CA TYR A 6 -2.64 -1.71 4.66
C TYR A 6 -2.42 -1.58 3.16
N LEU A 7 -1.16 -1.42 2.77
CA LEU A 7 -0.75 -1.39 1.37
C LEU A 7 0.24 -2.51 1.12
N VAL A 8 0.01 -3.29 0.06
CA VAL A 8 0.99 -4.21 -0.49
C VAL A 8 1.55 -3.58 -1.76
N ILE A 9 2.85 -3.32 -1.77
CA ILE A 9 3.59 -2.74 -2.87
C ILE A 9 4.45 -3.83 -3.48
N HIS A 10 4.23 -4.15 -4.74
CA HIS A 10 4.97 -5.18 -5.46
C HIS A 10 5.76 -4.56 -6.61
N HIS A 11 7.07 -4.81 -6.61
CA HIS A 11 8.01 -4.35 -7.63
C HIS A 11 8.43 -5.50 -8.55
N SER A 12 7.74 -5.70 -9.67
CA SER A 12 8.04 -6.76 -10.64
C SER A 12 9.26 -6.50 -11.54
N GLY A 13 10.12 -5.52 -11.22
CA GLY A 13 11.34 -5.18 -11.98
C GLY A 13 11.37 -3.75 -12.51
N PHE A 14 11.84 -3.55 -13.75
CA PHE A 14 11.90 -2.25 -14.42
C PHE A 14 10.49 -1.79 -14.81
N GLY A 15 9.81 -1.06 -13.93
CA GLY A 15 8.47 -0.53 -14.18
C GLY A 15 7.81 0.11 -12.97
N ALA A 16 6.54 0.51 -13.14
CA ALA A 16 5.69 1.00 -12.05
C ALA A 16 5.39 -0.13 -11.05
N ALA A 17 5.31 0.21 -9.77
CA ALA A 17 4.92 -0.73 -8.73
C ALA A 17 3.41 -0.99 -8.78
N ASN A 18 3.01 -2.25 -8.59
CA ASN A 18 1.61 -2.57 -8.31
C ASN A 18 1.34 -2.26 -6.84
N VAL A 19 0.27 -1.51 -6.57
CA VAL A 19 -0.15 -1.16 -5.20
C VAL A 19 -1.55 -1.73 -4.98
N TYR A 20 -1.69 -2.51 -3.91
CA TYR A 20 -2.94 -3.11 -3.49
C TYR A 20 -3.31 -2.58 -2.10
N GLU A 21 -4.55 -2.10 -1.94
CA GLU A 21 -5.07 -1.59 -0.66
C GLU A 21 -5.93 -2.65 0.04
N PHE A 22 -5.76 -2.79 1.35
CA PHE A 22 -6.51 -3.73 2.18
C PHE A 22 -6.91 -3.12 3.52
N GLU A 23 -8.04 -3.55 4.08
CA GLU A 23 -8.49 -3.10 5.40
C GLU A 23 -8.05 -4.06 6.53
N THR A 24 -7.76 -5.33 6.18
CA THR A 24 -7.43 -6.38 7.16
C THR A 24 -6.07 -7.00 6.89
N LYS A 25 -5.43 -7.51 7.96
CA LYS A 25 -4.18 -8.26 7.85
C LYS A 25 -4.33 -9.58 7.10
N ASP A 26 -5.49 -10.23 7.24
CA ASP A 26 -5.75 -11.52 6.59
C ASP A 26 -5.77 -11.37 5.06
N ALA A 27 -6.39 -10.30 4.55
CA ALA A 27 -6.39 -10.00 3.11
C ALA A 27 -4.99 -9.66 2.58
N VAL A 28 -4.18 -8.95 3.38
CA VAL A 28 -2.76 -8.71 3.06
C VAL A 28 -2.00 -10.04 2.95
N GLN A 29 -2.20 -10.95 3.91
CA GLN A 29 -1.52 -12.24 3.93
C GLN A 29 -1.92 -13.09 2.73
N GLU A 30 -3.20 -13.10 2.36
CA GLU A 30 -3.70 -13.79 1.17
C GLU A 30 -3.04 -13.24 -0.10
N GLN A 31 -3.03 -11.91 -0.29
CA GLN A 31 -2.40 -11.28 -1.46
C GLN A 31 -0.92 -11.60 -1.58
N VAL A 32 -0.16 -11.48 -0.47
CA VAL A 32 1.27 -11.76 -0.46
C VAL A 32 1.54 -13.23 -0.79
N THR A 33 0.70 -14.14 -0.26
CA THR A 33 0.80 -15.58 -0.56
C THR A 33 0.57 -15.83 -2.05
N GLN A 34 -0.48 -15.25 -2.65
CA GLN A 34 -0.77 -15.39 -4.07
C GLN A 34 0.38 -14.85 -4.95
N LEU A 35 0.96 -13.71 -4.60
CA LEU A 35 2.11 -13.15 -5.34
C LEU A 35 3.31 -14.13 -5.32
N ILE A 36 3.64 -14.66 -4.15
CA ILE A 36 4.75 -15.62 -4.00
C ILE A 36 4.46 -16.92 -4.75
N GLU A 37 3.24 -17.44 -4.68
CA GLU A 37 2.81 -18.64 -5.42
C GLU A 37 2.87 -18.44 -6.94
N ASN A 38 2.63 -17.21 -7.42
CA ASN A 38 2.76 -16.83 -8.83
C ASN A 38 4.22 -16.62 -9.28
N GLY A 39 5.20 -16.85 -8.40
CA GLY A 39 6.63 -16.79 -8.73
C GLY A 39 7.29 -15.45 -8.41
N GLU A 40 6.60 -14.53 -7.73
CA GLU A 40 7.19 -13.26 -7.32
C GLU A 40 8.17 -13.46 -6.16
N SER A 41 9.28 -12.74 -6.21
CA SER A 41 10.29 -12.83 -5.14
C SER A 41 9.75 -12.15 -3.88
N PRO A 42 9.87 -12.77 -2.68
CA PRO A 42 9.51 -12.11 -1.43
C PRO A 42 10.24 -10.77 -1.22
N GLY A 43 11.47 -10.64 -1.72
CA GLY A 43 12.25 -9.39 -1.65
C GLY A 43 11.71 -8.25 -2.53
N SER A 44 10.81 -8.57 -3.46
CA SER A 44 10.14 -7.60 -4.34
C SER A 44 8.84 -7.04 -3.75
N ILE A 45 8.40 -7.55 -2.60
CA ILE A 45 7.13 -7.22 -1.97
C ILE A 45 7.40 -6.40 -0.70
N ARG A 46 6.70 -5.29 -0.55
CA ARG A 46 6.71 -4.45 0.66
C ARG A 46 5.31 -4.32 1.20
N ILE A 47 5.17 -4.45 2.51
CA ILE A 47 3.90 -4.24 3.21
C ILE A 47 4.06 -2.98 4.04
N THR A 48 3.15 -2.03 3.88
CA THR A 48 3.10 -0.82 4.70
C THR A 48 1.72 -0.65 5.32
N LYS A 49 1.65 0.16 6.37
CA LYS A 49 0.40 0.52 7.03
C LYS A 49 0.25 2.04 6.96
N GLU A 50 -0.91 2.51 6.55
CA GLU A 50 -1.18 3.94 6.48
C GLU A 50 -1.12 4.57 7.87
N ILE A 51 -0.47 5.72 7.93
CA ILE A 51 -0.47 6.60 9.10
C ILE A 51 -1.40 7.75 8.74
N PRO A 52 -2.54 7.93 9.43
CA PRO A 52 -3.43 9.04 9.14
C PRO A 52 -2.73 10.36 9.47
N VAL A 53 -2.59 11.23 8.47
CA VAL A 53 -2.01 12.57 8.64
C VAL A 53 -3.11 13.61 8.43
N ASN A 54 -3.35 14.44 9.44
CA ASN A 54 -4.28 15.56 9.35
C ASN A 54 -3.53 16.79 8.80
N ILE A 55 -3.55 16.96 7.48
CA ILE A 55 -2.91 18.11 6.81
C ILE A 55 -3.93 19.24 6.71
N GLN A 56 -3.71 20.32 7.48
CA GLN A 56 -4.45 21.58 7.28
C GLN A 56 -3.78 22.37 6.17
N VAL A 57 -4.42 22.41 4.99
CA VAL A 57 -3.96 23.25 3.88
C VAL A 57 -4.49 24.67 4.10
N LYS A 58 -3.59 25.62 4.39
CA LYS A 58 -3.91 27.05 4.35
C LYS A 58 -3.83 27.50 2.90
N VAL A 59 -4.97 27.88 2.32
CA VAL A 59 -5.02 28.54 1.02
C VAL A 59 -5.10 30.04 1.29
N ASP A 60 -3.97 30.74 1.18
CA ASP A 60 -3.97 32.20 1.14
C ASP A 60 -4.38 32.63 -0.28
N VAL A 61 -5.61 33.11 -0.41
CA VAL A 61 -6.10 33.74 -1.64
C VAL A 61 -5.96 35.24 -1.46
N GLU A 62 -4.96 35.86 -2.07
CA GLU A 62 -4.93 37.32 -2.26
C GLU A 62 -5.86 37.66 -3.45
N PHE A 63 -6.88 38.48 -3.20
CA PHE A 63 -7.84 38.97 -4.20
C PHE A 63 -7.45 40.36 -4.71
#